data_AF-A0A844GU94-F1
#
_entry.id   AF-A0A844GU94-F1
#
_cell.length_a   1.000
_cell.length_b   1.000
_cell.length_c   1.000
_cell.angle_alpha   90.00
_cell.angle_beta   90.00
_cell.angle_gamma   90.00
#
_symmetry.space_group_name_H-M   'P 1'
#
loop_
_entity.id
_entity.type
_entity.pdbx_description
1 polymer ?
#
loop_
_entity_poly.entity_id
_entity_poly.type
_entity_poly.pdbx_seq_one_letter_code
_entity_poly.pdbx_strand_id
1 'polypeptide(L)'
;MVNTNKKTTPKQVLRRVLVILSGLSFFSFSIFGVVKMLKSPSNANQPQQQETDSAQAILEKEAQGYKLVLQREPDNIFALEKLVQIYLSGGDLASALPLMEKLVSLQPENQSYQEALSFIKQGLAQQNNPSTNTPNPPSQSSE
;
A
#
# COMPACT_ATOMS: atom_id res chain seq x y z
N MET A 1 -53.58 47.12 -16.28
CA MET A 1 -52.12 46.95 -16.36
C MET A 1 -51.47 47.85 -15.32
N VAL A 2 -50.95 47.32 -14.21
CA VAL A 2 -50.27 48.13 -13.18
C VAL A 2 -48.77 47.84 -13.27
N ASN A 3 -48.01 48.82 -13.74
CA ASN A 3 -46.56 48.79 -13.78
C ASN A 3 -46.02 49.55 -12.55
N THR A 4 -45.38 48.87 -11.61
CA THR A 4 -44.80 49.53 -10.42
C THR A 4 -43.30 49.74 -10.60
N ASN A 5 -42.91 50.99 -10.82
CA ASN A 5 -41.50 51.39 -10.92
C ASN A 5 -40.99 51.81 -9.52
N LYS A 6 -40.17 50.97 -8.88
CA LYS A 6 -39.61 51.24 -7.54
C LYS A 6 -38.29 52.01 -7.66
N LYS A 7 -38.26 53.26 -7.18
CA LYS A 7 -37.05 54.09 -7.07
C LYS A 7 -36.13 53.56 -5.95
N THR A 8 -34.88 53.25 -6.28
CA THR A 8 -33.87 52.73 -5.34
C THR A 8 -33.06 53.87 -4.70
N THR A 9 -32.82 53.81 -3.38
CA THR A 9 -32.09 54.85 -2.63
C THR A 9 -30.59 54.52 -2.49
N PRO A 10 -29.69 55.53 -2.40
CA PRO A 10 -28.24 55.34 -2.51
C PRO A 10 -27.64 54.43 -1.41
N LYS A 11 -28.19 54.44 -0.20
CA LYS A 11 -27.78 53.50 0.88
C LYS A 11 -28.10 52.03 0.56
N GLN A 12 -29.11 51.76 -0.27
CA GLN A 12 -29.44 50.40 -0.73
C GLN A 12 -28.59 49.96 -1.92
N VAL A 13 -28.14 50.89 -2.77
CA VAL A 13 -27.21 50.59 -3.88
C VAL A 13 -25.84 50.22 -3.32
N LEU A 14 -25.35 50.93 -2.29
CA LEU A 14 -24.05 50.63 -1.67
C LEU A 14 -24.05 49.28 -0.94
N ARG A 15 -25.15 48.94 -0.25
CA ARG A 15 -25.32 47.60 0.36
C ARG A 15 -25.37 46.49 -0.70
N ARG A 16 -25.86 46.78 -1.91
CA ARG A 16 -25.85 45.83 -3.05
C ARG A 16 -24.47 45.70 -3.69
N VAL A 17 -23.71 46.79 -3.81
CA VAL A 17 -22.33 46.77 -4.34
C VAL A 17 -21.39 45.98 -3.43
N LEU A 18 -21.53 46.10 -2.10
CA LEU A 18 -20.74 45.34 -1.13
C LEU A 18 -21.00 43.82 -1.24
N VAL A 19 -22.24 43.41 -1.55
CA VAL A 19 -22.60 42.00 -1.79
C VAL A 19 -22.04 41.48 -3.14
N ILE A 20 -21.97 42.33 -4.17
CA ILE A 20 -21.43 41.97 -5.49
C ILE A 20 -19.91 41.84 -5.44
N LEU A 21 -19.19 42.71 -4.71
CA LEU A 21 -17.74 42.59 -4.52
C LEU A 21 -17.37 41.34 -3.70
N SER A 22 -18.19 40.91 -2.73
CA SER A 22 -17.97 39.63 -2.05
C SER A 22 -18.28 38.40 -2.92
N GLY A 23 -19.05 38.56 -4.01
CA GLY A 23 -19.37 37.48 -4.95
C GLY A 23 -18.23 37.10 -5.88
N LEU A 24 -17.32 38.02 -6.23
CA LEU A 24 -16.15 37.71 -7.08
C LEU A 24 -15.00 37.02 -6.32
N SER A 25 -14.91 37.16 -4.99
CA SER A 25 -13.98 36.37 -4.18
C SER A 25 -14.52 34.97 -3.84
N PHE A 26 -15.77 34.67 -4.19
CA PHE A 26 -16.38 33.34 -4.07
C PHE A 26 -16.57 32.64 -5.43
N PHE A 27 -15.92 33.12 -6.50
CA PHE A 27 -15.95 32.45 -7.81
C PHE A 27 -14.58 32.02 -8.35
N SER A 28 -13.49 32.25 -7.61
CA SER A 28 -12.14 31.79 -7.99
C SER A 28 -11.79 30.39 -7.50
N PHE A 29 -12.69 29.68 -6.80
CA PHE A 29 -12.45 28.30 -6.36
C PHE A 29 -13.29 27.24 -7.12
N SER A 30 -14.18 27.63 -8.05
CA SER A 30 -15.11 26.68 -8.69
C SER A 30 -14.72 26.16 -10.08
N ILE A 31 -13.73 26.71 -10.78
CA ILE A 31 -13.41 26.23 -12.15
C ILE A 31 -12.41 25.05 -12.14
N PHE A 32 -11.58 24.90 -11.10
CA PHE A 32 -10.67 23.75 -11.01
C PHE A 32 -11.35 22.46 -10.50
N GLY A 33 -12.43 22.59 -9.73
CA GLY A 33 -13.22 21.45 -9.22
C GLY A 33 -14.09 20.78 -10.30
N VAL A 34 -14.64 21.55 -11.25
CA VAL A 34 -15.59 21.03 -12.25
C VAL A 34 -14.91 20.17 -13.31
N VAL A 35 -13.65 20.44 -13.67
CA VAL A 35 -12.90 19.57 -14.61
C VAL A 35 -12.55 18.21 -13.98
N LYS A 36 -12.31 18.17 -12.65
CA LYS A 36 -12.19 16.91 -11.90
C LYS A 36 -13.55 16.23 -11.69
N MET A 37 -14.63 16.97 -11.47
CA MET A 37 -15.96 16.42 -11.21
C MET A 37 -16.66 15.88 -12.45
N LEU A 38 -16.44 16.48 -13.62
CA LEU A 38 -16.94 15.94 -14.89
C LEU A 38 -16.11 14.73 -15.39
N LYS A 39 -14.97 14.47 -14.74
CA LYS A 39 -14.13 13.27 -14.97
C LYS A 39 -14.12 12.28 -13.80
N SER A 40 -14.74 12.58 -12.65
CA SER A 40 -14.78 11.72 -11.45
C SER A 40 -15.86 12.19 -10.45
N PRO A 41 -16.84 11.35 -10.03
CA PRO A 41 -17.74 11.74 -8.94
C PRO A 41 -17.00 11.67 -7.59
N SER A 42 -17.15 12.74 -6.79
CA SER A 42 -16.92 12.81 -5.33
C SER A 42 -15.48 12.67 -4.77
N ASN A 43 -14.86 13.77 -4.34
CA ASN A 43 -14.00 13.79 -3.14
C ASN A 43 -13.71 15.23 -2.65
N ALA A 44 -14.10 15.54 -1.41
CA ALA A 44 -13.92 16.83 -0.75
C ALA A 44 -13.11 16.67 0.55
N ASN A 45 -11.99 17.39 0.66
CA ASN A 45 -11.22 17.70 1.88
C ASN A 45 -11.23 16.70 3.05
N GLN A 46 -10.37 15.70 2.93
CA GLN A 46 -9.31 15.40 3.90
C GLN A 46 -8.00 15.31 3.07
N PRO A 47 -6.77 15.37 3.63
CA PRO A 47 -5.71 14.51 3.11
C PRO A 47 -6.12 13.06 3.39
N GLN A 48 -7.19 12.62 2.73
CA GLN A 48 -7.65 11.25 2.68
C GLN A 48 -6.75 10.58 1.67
N GLN A 49 -5.64 10.07 2.16
CA GLN A 49 -5.12 8.80 1.66
C GLN A 49 -6.18 7.73 1.99
N GLN A 50 -7.25 7.68 1.19
CA GLN A 50 -8.23 6.58 1.20
C GLN A 50 -7.92 5.74 -0.03
N GLU A 51 -7.12 4.69 0.15
CA GLU A 51 -7.53 3.35 0.59
C GLU A 51 -7.62 2.41 -0.63
N THR A 52 -6.44 2.15 -1.18
CA THR A 52 -6.05 0.79 -1.59
C THR A 52 -4.53 0.77 -1.62
N ASP A 53 -3.88 1.04 -0.48
CA ASP A 53 -2.58 0.43 -0.29
C ASP A 53 -2.88 -1.07 -0.29
N SER A 54 -2.69 -1.70 -1.45
CA SER A 54 -2.81 -3.15 -1.58
C SER A 54 -2.01 -3.80 -0.44
N ALA A 55 -2.43 -4.96 0.04
CA ALA A 55 -1.68 -5.66 1.10
C ALA A 55 -0.17 -5.76 0.76
N GLN A 56 0.16 -5.84 -0.54
CA GLN A 56 1.51 -5.78 -1.07
C GLN A 56 2.23 -4.44 -0.81
N ALA A 57 1.58 -3.30 -1.05
CA ALA A 57 2.16 -1.98 -0.79
C ALA A 57 2.46 -1.76 0.70
N ILE A 58 1.60 -2.26 1.59
CA ILE A 58 1.82 -2.22 3.05
C ILE A 58 3.04 -3.07 3.42
N LEU A 59 3.10 -4.32 2.93
CA LEU A 59 4.23 -5.23 3.17
C LEU A 59 5.55 -4.65 2.64
N GLU A 60 5.53 -4.00 1.48
CA GLU A 60 6.72 -3.41 0.89
C GLU A 60 7.25 -2.23 1.72
N LYS A 61 6.36 -1.35 2.17
CA LYS A 61 6.72 -0.25 3.07
C LYS A 61 7.29 -0.77 4.39
N GLU A 62 6.69 -1.83 4.95
CA GLU A 62 7.17 -2.46 6.18
C GLU A 62 8.57 -3.06 5.97
N ALA A 63 8.78 -3.78 4.85
CA ALA A 63 10.10 -4.32 4.50
C ALA A 63 11.16 -3.23 4.37
N GLN A 64 10.82 -2.08 3.76
CA GLN A 64 11.74 -0.95 3.68
C GLN A 64 12.15 -0.43 5.06
N GLY A 65 11.21 -0.36 6.01
CA GLY A 65 11.48 0.03 7.39
C GLY A 65 12.53 -0.88 8.04
N TYR A 66 12.35 -2.19 7.96
CA TYR A 66 13.31 -3.14 8.54
C TYR A 66 14.65 -3.17 7.81
N LYS A 67 14.69 -2.94 6.49
CA LYS A 67 15.97 -2.78 5.77
C LYS A 67 16.78 -1.60 6.31
N LEU A 68 16.13 -0.49 6.64
CA LEU A 68 16.81 0.67 7.25
C LEU A 68 17.32 0.38 8.67
N VAL A 69 16.65 -0.52 9.41
CA VAL A 69 17.16 -1.01 10.70
C VAL A 69 18.43 -1.83 10.46
N LEU A 70 18.41 -2.79 9.54
CA LEU A 70 19.57 -3.64 9.24
C LEU A 70 20.78 -2.88 8.68
N GLN A 71 20.58 -1.72 8.06
CA GLN A 71 21.69 -0.84 7.67
C GLN A 71 22.50 -0.33 8.86
N ARG A 72 21.84 -0.15 10.02
CA ARG A 72 22.47 0.35 11.26
C ARG A 72 22.85 -0.80 12.19
N GLU A 73 22.01 -1.83 12.23
CA GLU A 73 22.14 -2.99 13.10
C GLU A 73 22.06 -4.27 12.25
N PRO A 74 23.16 -4.65 11.59
CA PRO A 74 23.16 -5.76 10.63
C PRO A 74 22.69 -7.08 11.24
N ASP A 75 22.96 -7.29 12.52
CA ASP A 75 22.71 -8.53 13.25
C ASP A 75 21.48 -8.43 14.16
N ASN A 76 20.62 -7.43 13.93
CA ASN A 76 19.36 -7.31 14.66
C ASN A 76 18.43 -8.47 14.27
N ILE A 77 18.33 -9.45 15.18
CA ILE A 77 17.52 -10.66 15.02
C ILE A 77 16.07 -10.31 14.66
N PHE A 78 15.46 -9.35 15.35
CA PHE A 78 14.07 -8.98 15.12
C PHE A 78 13.84 -8.43 13.70
N ALA A 79 14.72 -7.56 13.21
CA ALA A 79 14.61 -7.02 11.86
C ALA A 79 14.86 -8.09 10.78
N LEU A 80 15.78 -9.03 11.03
CA LEU A 80 16.01 -10.19 10.16
C LEU A 80 14.76 -11.08 10.10
N GLU A 81 14.19 -11.45 11.24
CA GLU A 81 12.97 -12.26 11.34
C GLU A 81 11.79 -11.62 10.61
N LYS A 82 11.60 -10.31 10.81
CA LYS A 82 10.50 -9.58 10.17
C LYS A 82 10.64 -9.52 8.66
N LEU A 83 11.85 -9.30 8.14
CA LEU A 83 12.08 -9.34 6.70
C LEU A 83 11.87 -10.72 6.10
N VAL A 84 12.35 -11.78 6.76
CA VAL A 84 12.05 -13.16 6.36
C VAL A 84 10.53 -13.36 6.29
N GLN A 85 9.80 -13.01 7.34
CA GLN A 85 8.34 -13.20 7.39
C GLN A 85 7.62 -12.50 6.23
N ILE A 86 8.02 -11.26 5.92
CA ILE A 86 7.45 -10.50 4.81
C ILE A 86 7.75 -11.17 3.47
N TYR A 87 9.00 -11.59 3.24
CA TYR A 87 9.38 -12.27 2.01
C TYR A 87 8.69 -13.62 1.83
N LEU A 88 8.57 -14.42 2.88
CA LEU A 88 7.82 -15.68 2.84
C LEU A 88 6.34 -15.46 2.54
N SER A 89 5.75 -14.42 3.13
CA SER A 89 4.34 -14.06 2.88
C SER A 89 4.10 -13.60 1.44
N GLY A 90 5.12 -12.99 0.81
CA GLY A 90 5.12 -12.63 -0.61
C GLY A 90 5.51 -13.78 -1.56
N GLY A 91 5.87 -14.96 -1.03
CA GLY A 91 6.38 -16.08 -1.82
C GLY A 91 7.80 -15.88 -2.37
N ASP A 92 8.50 -14.84 -1.94
CA ASP A 92 9.87 -14.51 -2.37
C ASP A 92 10.89 -15.30 -1.54
N LEU A 93 10.95 -16.61 -1.81
CA LEU A 93 11.90 -17.51 -1.16
C LEU A 93 13.36 -17.13 -1.42
N ALA A 94 13.63 -16.52 -2.58
CA ALA A 94 14.98 -16.11 -2.98
C ALA A 94 15.51 -14.97 -2.10
N SER A 95 14.67 -13.97 -1.81
CA SER A 95 15.02 -12.88 -0.90
C SER A 95 15.05 -13.32 0.57
N ALA A 96 14.21 -14.29 0.97
CA ALA A 96 14.19 -14.81 2.34
C ALA A 96 15.44 -15.64 2.70
N LEU A 97 15.98 -16.40 1.73
CA LEU A 97 17.09 -17.33 1.94
C LEU A 97 18.31 -16.72 2.64
N PRO A 98 18.94 -15.65 2.13
CA PRO A 98 20.17 -15.11 2.75
C PRO A 98 19.92 -14.56 4.16
N LEU A 99 18.73 -14.04 4.44
CA LEU A 99 18.37 -13.54 5.76
C LEU A 99 18.16 -14.68 6.76
N MET A 100 17.54 -15.79 6.32
CA MET A 100 17.40 -16.99 7.13
C MET A 100 18.75 -17.67 7.40
N GLU A 101 19.64 -17.74 6.40
CA GLU A 101 21.01 -18.25 6.61
C GLU A 101 21.75 -17.44 7.67
N LYS A 102 21.56 -16.11 7.65
CA LYS A 102 22.10 -15.24 8.68
C LYS A 102 21.51 -15.53 10.06
N LEU A 103 20.20 -15.70 10.18
CA LEU A 103 19.56 -16.07 11.46
C LEU A 103 20.11 -17.39 12.02
N VAL A 104 20.27 -18.42 11.19
CA VAL A 104 20.89 -19.69 11.59
C VAL A 104 22.34 -19.51 12.02
N SER A 105 23.09 -18.63 11.36
CA SER A 105 24.49 -18.35 11.74
C SER A 105 24.61 -17.62 13.09
N LEU A 106 23.64 -16.76 13.42
CA LEU A 106 23.62 -15.98 14.66
C LEU A 106 23.09 -16.80 15.84
N GLN A 107 22.14 -17.73 15.59
CA GLN A 107 21.52 -18.58 16.60
C GLN A 107 21.45 -20.04 16.12
N PRO A 108 22.59 -20.74 16.07
CA PRO A 108 22.67 -22.09 15.53
C PRO A 108 21.89 -23.11 16.36
N GLU A 109 21.66 -22.86 17.65
CA GLU A 109 20.83 -23.71 18.52
C GLU A 109 19.32 -23.58 18.26
N ASN A 110 18.88 -22.57 17.49
CA ASN A 110 17.47 -22.37 17.20
C ASN A 110 17.00 -23.33 16.11
N GLN A 111 16.40 -24.45 16.54
CA GLN A 111 15.89 -25.48 15.65
C GLN A 111 14.84 -24.93 14.66
N SER A 112 14.00 -23.98 15.07
CA SER A 112 12.98 -23.39 14.18
C SER A 112 13.60 -22.65 12.99
N TYR A 113 14.76 -22.02 13.16
CA TYR A 113 15.47 -21.38 12.04
C TYR A 113 16.08 -22.40 11.09
N GLN A 114 16.61 -23.51 11.61
CA GLN A 114 17.13 -24.59 10.77
C GLN A 114 16.03 -25.24 9.92
N GLU A 115 14.85 -25.45 10.52
CA GLU A 115 13.67 -25.97 9.84
C GLU A 115 13.17 -25.00 8.77
N ALA A 116 13.04 -23.71 9.10
CA ALA A 116 12.64 -22.69 8.14
C ALA A 116 13.64 -22.56 6.98
N LEU A 117 14.94 -22.64 7.25
CA LEU A 117 15.97 -22.64 6.21
C LEU A 117 15.84 -23.84 5.27
N SER A 118 15.60 -25.02 5.83
CA SER A 118 15.40 -26.25 5.07
C SER A 118 14.17 -26.15 4.17
N PHE A 119 13.05 -25.62 4.69
CA PHE A 119 11.83 -25.36 3.93
C PHE A 119 12.08 -24.39 2.75
N ILE A 120 12.77 -23.27 2.99
CA ILE A 120 13.10 -22.30 1.95
C ILE A 120 13.94 -22.94 0.85
N LYS A 121 14.98 -23.69 1.21
CA LYS A 121 15.86 -24.39 0.25
C LYS A 121 15.09 -25.42 -0.58
N GLN A 122 14.21 -26.19 0.05
CA GLN A 122 13.37 -27.17 -0.64
C GLN A 122 12.37 -26.49 -1.58
N GLY A 123 11.76 -25.38 -1.17
CA GLY A 123 10.85 -24.60 -2.02
C GLY A 123 11.54 -24.05 -3.27
N LEU A 124 12.75 -23.50 -3.11
CA LEU A 124 13.56 -23.04 -4.24
C LEU A 124 13.99 -24.17 -5.18
N ALA A 125 14.35 -25.33 -4.65
CA ALA A 125 14.69 -26.50 -5.47
C ALA A 125 13.50 -26.97 -6.32
N GLN A 126 12.28 -26.95 -5.76
CA GLN A 126 11.05 -27.30 -6.47
C GLN A 126 10.70 -26.27 -7.55
N GLN A 127 10.88 -24.98 -7.29
CA GLN A 127 10.64 -23.93 -8.28
C GLN A 127 11.57 -24.06 -9.51
N ASN A 128 12.80 -24.54 -9.30
CA ASN A 128 13.79 -24.75 -10.36
C ASN A 128 13.64 -26.10 -11.08
N ASN A 129 12.78 -27.00 -10.61
CA ASN A 129 12.61 -28.33 -11.19
C ASN A 129 11.12 -28.75 -11.22
N PRO A 130 10.33 -28.28 -12.21
CA PRO A 130 8.87 -28.42 -12.20
C PRO A 130 8.32 -29.85 -12.42
N SER A 131 9.17 -30.89 -12.49
CA SER A 131 8.78 -32.22 -12.98
C SER A 131 8.63 -33.33 -11.93
N THR A 132 8.65 -33.07 -10.62
CA THR A 132 8.64 -34.17 -9.61
C THR A 132 7.45 -34.21 -8.66
N ASN A 133 6.30 -33.63 -9.01
CA ASN A 133 5.11 -33.66 -8.15
C ASN A 133 3.86 -34.28 -8.78
N THR A 134 4.04 -35.35 -9.55
CA THR A 134 3.01 -36.40 -9.64
C THR A 134 3.40 -37.50 -8.66
N PRO A 135 2.69 -37.68 -7.52
CA PRO A 135 2.63 -38.98 -6.89
C PRO A 135 2.18 -39.96 -7.98
N ASN A 136 3.08 -40.85 -8.42
CA ASN A 136 2.65 -42.00 -9.22
C ASN A 136 1.49 -42.64 -8.45
N PRO A 137 0.29 -42.80 -9.04
CA PRO A 137 -0.73 -43.62 -8.41
C PRO A 137 -0.08 -44.99 -8.17
N PRO A 138 -0.28 -45.62 -7.00
CA PRO A 138 0.25 -46.95 -6.75
C PRO A 138 -0.19 -47.81 -7.93
N SER A 139 0.79 -48.32 -8.67
CA SER A 139 0.55 -49.29 -9.72
C SER A 139 -0.28 -50.38 -9.09
N GLN A 140 -1.56 -50.45 -9.45
CA GLN A 140 -2.39 -51.60 -9.12
C GLN A 140 -1.76 -52.76 -9.86
N SER A 141 -0.86 -53.45 -9.17
CA SER A 141 -0.41 -54.78 -9.48
C SER A 141 -1.67 -55.60 -9.73
N SER A 142 -1.77 -56.05 -10.97
CA SER A 142 -2.82 -56.94 -11.44
C SER A 142 -2.69 -58.27 -10.70
N GLU A 143 -3.75 -58.67 -9.99
CA GLU A 143 -4.06 -60.08 -9.72
C GLU A 143 -5.43 -60.38 -10.31
#